data_AF-A0ABD1WT60-F1
#
_entry.id   AF-A0ABD1WT60-F1
#
_cell.length_a   1.000
_cell.length_b   1.000
_cell.length_c   1.000
_cell.angle_alpha   90.00
_cell.angle_beta   90.00
_cell.angle_gamma   90.00
#
_symmetry.space_group_name_H-M   'P 1'
#
loop_
_entity.id
_entity.type
_entity.pdbx_description
1 polymer ?
#
loop_
_entity_poly.entity_id
_entity_poly.type
_entity_poly.pdbx_seq_one_letter_code
_entity_poly.pdbx_strand_id
1 'polypeptide(L)'
;METIPDICETSSMWTCPGDHVFYDASVIWGLIGPRKIFGDEGTYGLINWFFLGGAIAPLLVWFATKAFPNQEWIRLINMPVLIGACGNMPPVGLDSQLAIN
;
A
#
# COMPACT_ATOMS: atom_id res chain seq x y z
N MET A 1 7.50 12.98 24.77
CA MET A 1 6.25 12.86 24.01
C MET A 1 5.16 13.14 25.02
N GLU A 2 4.59 14.35 25.01
CA GLU A 2 3.50 14.68 25.92
C GLU A 2 2.22 14.12 25.30
N THR A 3 1.75 13.00 25.84
CA THR A 3 0.49 12.38 25.41
C THR A 3 -0.64 13.02 26.20
N ILE A 4 -1.52 13.74 25.51
CA ILE A 4 -2.75 14.26 26.11
C ILE A 4 -3.75 13.09 26.16
N PRO A 5 -4.20 12.66 27.35
CA PRO A 5 -5.18 11.59 27.46
C PRO A 5 -6.52 12.01 26.83
N ASP A 6 -7.24 11.04 26.27
CA ASP A 6 -8.65 11.14 25.86
C ASP A 6 -8.97 12.09 24.67
N ILE A 7 -7.95 12.49 23.91
CA ILE A 7 -8.13 13.36 22.72
C ILE A 7 -8.87 12.69 21.55
N CYS A 8 -9.00 11.36 21.56
CA CYS A 8 -9.68 10.61 20.49
C CYS A 8 -11.00 9.97 20.96
N GLU A 9 -11.54 10.40 22.11
CA GLU A 9 -12.84 9.95 22.58
C GLU A 9 -13.99 10.55 21.74
N THR A 10 -15.13 9.86 21.70
CA THR A 10 -16.33 10.31 20.97
C THR A 10 -16.91 11.62 21.52
N SER A 11 -16.52 12.00 22.74
CA SER A 11 -16.85 13.28 23.40
C SER A 11 -16.00 14.44 22.88
N SER A 12 -14.87 14.15 22.25
CA SER A 12 -13.94 15.13 21.71
C SER A 12 -14.27 15.45 20.25
N MET A 13 -13.98 16.67 19.81
CA MET A 13 -14.21 17.10 18.42
C MET A 13 -13.14 16.57 17.46
N TRP A 14 -12.13 15.86 17.97
CA TRP A 14 -10.97 15.43 17.23
C TRP A 14 -11.13 13.98 16.79
N THR A 15 -10.92 13.72 15.50
CA THR A 15 -10.91 12.36 14.96
C THR A 15 -9.47 11.94 14.74
N CYS A 16 -9.08 10.75 15.22
CA CYS A 16 -7.72 10.21 15.13
C CYS A 16 -7.65 9.03 14.14
N PRO A 17 -7.74 9.26 12.82
CA PRO A 17 -7.80 8.18 11.84
C PRO A 17 -6.53 7.32 11.79
N GLY A 18 -5.37 7.89 12.15
CA GLY A 18 -4.10 7.16 12.18
C GLY A 18 -4.11 6.02 13.19
N ASP A 19 -4.56 6.26 14.42
CA ASP A 19 -4.54 5.26 15.49
C ASP A 19 -5.45 4.08 15.19
N HIS A 20 -6.62 4.34 14.58
CA HIS A 20 -7.51 3.29 14.10
C HIS A 20 -6.85 2.42 13.03
N VAL A 21 -6.15 3.03 12.05
CA VAL A 21 -5.43 2.29 11.00
C VAL A 21 -4.32 1.42 11.59
N PHE A 22 -3.55 1.93 12.56
CA PHE A 22 -2.51 1.15 13.24
C PHE A 22 -3.09 0.02 14.09
N TYR A 23 -4.20 0.27 14.79
CA TYR A 23 -4.90 -0.76 15.56
C TYR A 23 -5.41 -1.88 14.64
N ASP A 24 -6.13 -1.54 13.57
CA ASP A 24 -6.65 -2.52 12.62
C ASP A 24 -5.52 -3.31 11.96
N ALA A 25 -4.42 -2.64 11.58
CA ALA A 25 -3.23 -3.30 11.06
C ALA A 25 -2.64 -4.29 12.07
N SER A 26 -2.57 -3.95 13.35
CA SER A 26 -2.06 -4.85 14.39
C SER A 26 -2.92 -6.11 14.55
N VAL A 27 -4.25 -5.99 14.42
CA VAL A 27 -5.16 -7.15 14.47
C VAL A 27 -5.00 -8.02 13.22
N ILE A 28 -4.96 -7.40 12.04
CA ILE A 28 -4.82 -8.11 10.76
C ILE A 28 -3.49 -8.87 10.69
N TRP A 29 -2.38 -8.20 11.00
CA TRP A 29 -1.05 -8.79 10.86
C TRP A 29 -0.60 -9.60 12.09
N GLY A 30 -1.15 -9.32 13.27
CA GLY A 30 -0.82 -10.01 14.52
C GLY A 30 -1.74 -11.17 14.86
N LEU A 31 -3.07 -10.97 14.77
CA LEU A 31 -4.06 -11.98 15.20
C LEU A 31 -4.55 -12.87 14.04
N ILE A 32 -4.90 -12.28 12.89
CA ILE A 32 -5.42 -13.03 11.72
C ILE A 32 -4.28 -13.71 10.97
N GLY A 33 -3.18 -12.99 10.79
CA GLY A 33 -1.95 -13.47 10.18
C GLY A 33 -2.03 -13.64 8.66
N PRO A 34 -0.87 -13.67 7.98
CA PRO A 34 -0.81 -13.66 6.52
C PRO A 34 -1.37 -14.93 5.86
N ARG A 35 -1.38 -16.07 6.56
CA ARG A 35 -1.90 -17.33 6.01
C ARG A 35 -3.41 -17.28 5.76
N LYS A 36 -4.17 -16.61 6.62
CA LYS A 36 -5.63 -16.49 6.46
C LYS A 36 -6.02 -15.51 5.34
N ILE A 37 -5.10 -14.61 4.96
CA ILE A 37 -5.35 -13.54 3.99
C ILE A 37 -4.82 -13.93 2.62
N PHE A 38 -3.55 -14.33 2.55
CA PHE A 38 -2.81 -14.62 1.32
C PHE A 38 -2.51 -16.11 1.11
N GLY A 39 -2.82 -16.96 2.09
CA GLY A 39 -2.56 -18.40 2.03
C GLY A 39 -3.70 -19.21 1.42
N ASP A 40 -3.66 -20.51 1.70
CA ASP A 40 -4.57 -21.55 1.21
C ASP A 40 -6.05 -21.31 1.57
N GLU A 41 -6.30 -20.64 2.69
CA GLU A 41 -7.65 -20.35 3.20
C GLU A 41 -8.13 -18.93 2.87
N GLY A 42 -7.32 -18.12 2.18
CA GLY A 42 -7.58 -16.69 1.98
C GLY A 42 -8.06 -16.33 0.57
N THR A 43 -8.97 -15.35 0.49
CA THR A 43 -9.53 -14.86 -0.79
C THR A 43 -8.49 -14.08 -1.63
N TYR A 44 -7.39 -13.62 -1.03
CA TYR A 44 -6.38 -12.78 -1.69
C TYR A 44 -5.14 -13.54 -2.17
N GLY A 45 -5.21 -14.87 -2.30
CA GLY A 45 -4.07 -15.67 -2.80
C GLY A 45 -3.56 -15.23 -4.19
N LEU A 46 -4.44 -14.69 -5.04
CA LEU A 46 -4.07 -14.20 -6.37
C LEU A 46 -3.12 -12.99 -6.31
N ILE A 47 -3.16 -12.21 -5.23
CA ILE A 47 -2.34 -10.99 -5.09
C ILE A 47 -0.85 -11.32 -4.97
N ASN A 48 -0.50 -12.53 -4.54
CA ASN A 48 0.89 -12.99 -4.48
C ASN A 48 1.54 -13.03 -5.88
N TRP A 49 0.76 -13.12 -6.96
CA TRP A 49 1.28 -13.06 -8.33
C TRP A 49 1.87 -11.69 -8.69
N PHE A 50 1.50 -10.62 -7.99
CA PHE A 50 2.13 -9.31 -8.19
C PHE A 50 3.61 -9.31 -7.77
N PHE A 51 4.05 -10.18 -6.87
CA PHE A 51 5.48 -10.35 -6.57
C PHE A 51 6.25 -10.88 -7.79
N LEU A 52 5.67 -11.86 -8.50
CA LEU A 52 6.25 -12.39 -9.74
C LEU A 52 6.21 -11.34 -10.85
N GLY A 53 5.08 -10.64 -11.01
CA GLY A 53 4.95 -9.53 -11.96
C GLY A 53 5.97 -8.42 -11.72
N GLY A 54 6.17 -8.02 -10.46
CA GLY A 54 7.16 -7.04 -10.04
C GLY A 54 8.60 -7.49 -10.28
N ALA A 55 8.90 -8.78 -10.09
CA ALA A 55 10.22 -9.35 -10.38
C ALA A 55 10.51 -9.43 -11.90
N ILE A 56 9.49 -9.68 -12.72
CA ILE A 56 9.62 -9.78 -14.18
C ILE A 56 9.69 -8.39 -14.84
N ALA A 57 9.00 -7.39 -14.28
CA ALA A 57 8.96 -6.02 -14.80
C ALA A 57 10.34 -5.40 -15.16
N PRO A 58 11.37 -5.43 -14.29
CA PRO A 58 12.69 -4.89 -14.63
C PRO A 58 13.41 -5.72 -15.71
N LEU A 59 13.16 -7.03 -15.79
CA LEU A 59 13.73 -7.89 -16.83
C LEU A 59 13.19 -7.52 -18.21
N LEU A 60 11.88 -7.24 -18.31
CA LEU A 60 11.27 -6.79 -19.57
C LEU A 60 11.86 -5.46 -20.04
N VAL A 61 12.09 -4.51 -19.13
CA VAL A 61 12.74 -3.23 -19.47
C VAL A 61 14.19 -3.45 -19.90
N TRP A 62 14.92 -4.37 -19.24
CA TRP A 62 16.27 -4.73 -19.65
C TRP A 62 16.32 -5.35 -21.07
N PHE A 63 15.40 -6.25 -21.40
CA PHE A 63 15.31 -6.77 -22.77
C PHE A 63 14.94 -5.68 -23.79
N ALA A 64 14.01 -4.80 -23.45
CA ALA A 64 13.58 -3.69 -24.33
C ALA A 64 14.73 -2.73 -24.63
N THR A 65 15.55 -2.39 -23.61
CA THR A 65 16.76 -1.56 -23.81
C THR A 65 17.81 -2.23 -24.69
N LYS A 66 17.91 -3.57 -24.68
CA LYS A 66 18.85 -4.32 -25.53
C LYS A 66 18.35 -4.44 -26.98
N ALA A 67 17.04 -4.57 -27.19
CA ALA A 67 16.43 -4.69 -28.51
C ALA A 67 16.36 -3.34 -29.25
N PHE A 68 16.21 -2.22 -28.52
CA PHE A 68 16.10 -0.88 -29.09
C PHE A 68 17.19 0.07 -28.56
N PRO A 69 18.46 -0.09 -28.98
CA PRO A 69 19.58 0.71 -28.48
C PRO A 69 19.50 2.20 -28.87
N ASN A 70 18.68 2.56 -29.86
CA ASN A 70 18.55 3.95 -30.34
C ASN A 70 17.53 4.79 -29.54
N GLN A 71 16.81 4.20 -28.59
CA GLN A 71 15.73 4.87 -27.85
C GLN A 71 16.14 5.08 -26.40
N GLU A 72 16.88 6.16 -26.12
CA GLU A 72 17.44 6.45 -24.79
C GLU A 72 16.36 6.66 -23.71
N TRP A 73 15.14 7.05 -24.08
CA TRP A 73 14.03 7.24 -23.14
C TRP A 73 13.61 5.94 -22.42
N ILE A 74 13.85 4.78 -23.02
CA ILE A 74 13.51 3.49 -22.40
C ILE A 74 14.43 3.20 -21.20
N ARG A 75 15.66 3.73 -21.18
CA ARG A 75 16.55 3.66 -20.00
C ARG A 75 16.13 4.56 -18.84
N LEU A 76 15.29 5.57 -19.09
CA LEU A 76 14.81 6.50 -18.06
C LEU A 76 13.60 5.95 -17.29
N ILE A 77 12.97 4.87 -17.76
CA ILE A 77 11.81 4.25 -17.11
C ILE A 77 12.28 3.42 -15.90
N ASN A 78 12.05 3.95 -14.70
CA ASN A 78 12.29 3.25 -13.44
C ASN A 78 11.05 2.47 -13.01
N MET A 79 11.00 1.17 -13.36
CA MET A 79 9.90 0.28 -12.97
C MET A 79 9.63 0.22 -11.46
N PRO A 80 10.65 0.22 -10.56
CA PRO A 80 10.38 0.22 -9.12
C PRO A 80 9.64 1.47 -8.63
N VAL A 81 9.94 2.63 -9.22
CA VAL A 81 9.29 3.90 -8.89
C VAL A 81 7.84 3.91 -9.36
N LEU A 82 7.58 3.39 -10.56
CA LEU A 82 6.22 3.28 -11.11
C LEU A 82 5.34 2.30 -10.32
N ILE A 83 5.89 1.15 -9.91
CA ILE A 83 5.16 0.15 -9.14
C ILE A 83 4.93 0.63 -7.69
N GLY A 84 5.89 1.36 -7.11
CA GLY A 84 5.80 1.88 -5.75
C GLY A 84 4.93 3.14 -5.59
N ALA A 85 4.57 3.82 -6.69
CA ALA A 85 3.83 5.08 -6.64
C ALA A 85 2.45 4.98 -5.97
N CYS A 86 1.83 3.79 -5.99
CA CYS A 86 0.52 3.55 -5.36
C CYS A 86 0.60 3.26 -3.85
N GLY A 87 1.79 3.15 -3.26
CA GLY A 87 1.95 2.79 -1.84
C GLY A 87 1.56 3.88 -0.84
N ASN A 88 1.52 5.14 -1.27
CA ASN A 88 1.19 6.30 -0.42
C ASN A 88 -0.25 6.78 -0.60
N MET A 89 -1.17 5.89 -1.01
CA MET A 89 -2.57 6.28 -1.07
C MET A 89 -3.01 6.65 0.36
N PRO A 90 -3.52 7.88 0.59
CA PRO A 90 -3.90 8.29 1.93
C PRO A 90 -4.94 7.29 2.47
N PRO A 91 -4.89 6.97 3.77
CA PRO A 91 -5.91 6.13 4.38
C PRO A 91 -7.27 6.78 4.08
N VAL A 92 -8.19 6.01 3.51
CA VAL A 92 -9.56 6.47 3.27
C VAL A 92 -10.27 6.51 4.62
N GLY A 93 -9.94 7.53 5.40
CA GLY A 93 -10.65 7.88 6.62
C GLY A 93 -12.01 8.46 6.23
N LEU A 94 -13.05 8.09 6.97
CA LEU A 94 -14.41 8.60 6.85
C LEU A 94 -14.51 10.15 6.97
N ASP A 95 -13.42 10.85 7.27
CA ASP A 95 -13.25 12.31 7.26
C ASP A 95 -13.57 12.93 5.87
N SER A 96 -13.28 12.23 4.77
CA SER A 96 -13.61 12.77 3.44
C SER A 96 -15.12 12.91 3.18
N GLN A 97 -16.00 12.35 4.03
CA GLN A 97 -17.46 12.56 3.95
C GLN A 97 -17.94 13.79 4.75
N LEU A 98 -17.16 14.27 5.72
CA LEU A 98 -17.46 15.49 6.48
C LEU A 98 -16.98 16.76 5.76
N ALA A 99 -15.98 16.66 4.87
CA ALA A 99 -15.55 17.79 4.04
C ALA A 99 -16.44 18.08 2.82
N ILE A 100 -17.47 17.24 2.56
CA ILE A 100 -18.39 17.36 1.41
C ILE A 100 -19.80 17.79 1.85
N ASN A 101 -20.05 18.04 3.15
CA ASN A 101 -21.29 18.65 3.65
C ASN A 101 -21.03 19.92 4.46
#